data_AF-A0A0D6L447-F1
#
_entry.id   AF-A0A0D6L447-F1
#
_cell.length_a   1.000
_cell.length_b   1.000
_cell.length_c   1.000
_cell.angle_alpha   90.00
_cell.angle_beta   90.00
_cell.angle_gamma   90.00
#
_symmetry.space_group_name_H-M   'P 1'
#
loop_
_entity.id
_entity.type
_entity.pdbx_description
1 polymer ?
#
loop_
_entity_poly.entity_id
_entity_poly.type
_entity_poly.pdbx_seq_one_letter_code
_entity_poly.pdbx_strand_id
1 'polypeptide(L)'
;QIFMASSKLRQSSVPGIFKQIYNTIDDRIKKREMRARIQEQTVVGEETQEPTDFIDLFLDARAEQDFDNHAEFTKMGVHVTKQLTREEIAAQCFIFLLAGFDTTANSLAYITHLLAKNPEIQRNLQEEIDQYCDLE
;
A
#
# COMPACT_ATOMS: atom_id res chain seq x y z
N GLN A 1 26.46 11.48 -6.35
CA GLN A 1 26.42 12.15 -5.03
C GLN A 1 25.02 12.05 -4.40
N ILE A 2 24.48 10.84 -4.22
CA ILE A 2 23.12 10.63 -3.66
C ILE A 2 23.16 9.83 -2.34
N PHE A 3 24.35 9.46 -1.83
CA PHE A 3 24.46 8.51 -0.72
C PHE A 3 25.21 9.01 0.55
N MET A 4 25.47 10.32 0.70
CA MET A 4 26.15 10.84 1.92
C MET A 4 25.44 12.05 2.54
N ALA A 5 24.13 11.94 2.77
CA ALA A 5 23.40 12.91 3.60
C ALA A 5 22.60 12.26 4.74
N SER A 6 22.91 11.00 5.08
CA SER A 6 22.10 10.16 5.97
C SER A 6 22.29 10.41 7.47
N SER A 7 23.04 11.44 7.90
CA SER A 7 23.28 11.71 9.33
C SER A 7 22.75 13.06 9.85
N LYS A 8 22.27 13.96 8.99
CA LYS A 8 21.71 15.28 9.40
C LYS A 8 20.25 15.52 9.04
N LEU A 9 19.56 14.55 8.43
CA LEU A 9 18.11 14.61 8.19
C LEU A 9 17.26 13.95 9.28
N ARG A 10 17.87 13.66 10.44
CA ARG A 10 17.17 13.25 11.63
C ARG A 10 16.83 14.54 12.38
N GLN A 11 15.59 15.03 12.26
CA GLN A 11 14.92 16.01 13.16
C GLN A 11 14.40 17.35 12.59
N SER A 12 14.20 17.53 11.28
CA SER A 12 13.31 18.63 10.84
C SER A 12 12.55 18.32 9.55
N SER A 13 11.23 18.23 9.68
CA SER A 13 10.24 18.31 8.61
C SER A 13 10.13 17.09 7.69
N VAL A 14 9.78 15.94 8.25
CA VAL A 14 9.09 14.90 7.48
C VAL A 14 7.70 15.45 7.13
N PRO A 15 7.30 15.57 5.85
CA PRO A 15 5.97 16.08 5.47
C PRO A 15 4.86 15.28 6.18
N GLY A 16 3.75 15.92 6.55
CA GLY A 16 2.71 15.31 7.39
C GLY A 16 2.21 13.95 6.87
N ILE A 17 2.14 13.79 5.54
CA ILE A 17 1.75 12.55 4.88
C ILE A 17 2.74 11.40 5.13
N PHE A 18 4.05 11.65 5.16
CA PHE A 18 5.03 10.62 5.47
C PHE A 18 4.89 10.17 6.92
N LYS A 19 4.67 11.10 7.86
CA LYS A 19 4.40 10.75 9.26
C LYS A 19 3.15 9.87 9.38
N GLN A 20 2.10 10.18 8.62
CA GLN A 20 0.89 9.34 8.57
C GLN A 20 1.17 7.95 8.02
N ILE A 21 1.90 7.83 6.90
CA ILE A 21 2.27 6.54 6.31
C ILE A 21 3.05 5.69 7.33
N TYR A 22 4.07 6.26 7.98
CA TYR A 22 4.83 5.55 9.01
C TYR A 22 3.97 5.13 10.19
N ASN A 23 3.13 6.03 10.71
CA ASN A 23 2.24 5.70 11.82
C ASN A 23 1.28 4.56 11.47
N THR A 24 0.69 4.59 10.26
CA THR A 24 -0.23 3.54 9.80
C THR A 24 0.48 2.20 9.65
N ILE A 25 1.69 2.18 9.07
CA ILE A 25 2.49 0.95 8.96
C ILE A 25 2.83 0.40 10.34
N ASP A 26 3.25 1.27 11.27
CA ASP A 26 3.61 0.89 12.64
C ASP A 26 2.41 0.32 13.41
N ASP A 27 1.24 0.93 13.27
CA ASP A 27 0.01 0.47 13.90
C ASP A 27 -0.45 -0.87 13.32
N ARG A 28 -0.30 -1.07 12.00
CA ARG A 28 -0.60 -2.34 11.33
C ARG A 28 0.35 -3.46 11.77
N ILE A 29 1.65 -3.17 11.88
CA ILE A 29 2.64 -4.12 12.41
C ILE A 29 2.26 -4.54 13.84
N LYS A 30 2.03 -3.58 14.74
CA LYS A 30 1.63 -3.88 16.13
C LYS A 30 0.34 -4.68 16.23
N LYS A 31 -0.65 -4.36 15.39
CA LYS A 31 -1.93 -5.08 15.36
C LYS A 31 -1.75 -6.52 14.89
N ARG A 32 -0.84 -6.78 13.93
CA ARG A 32 -0.48 -8.14 13.48
C ARG A 32 0.25 -8.91 14.59
N GLU A 33 1.25 -8.30 15.24
CA GLU A 33 1.96 -8.91 16.38
C GLU A 33 1.01 -9.26 17.53
N MET A 34 0.07 -8.37 17.86
CA MET A 34 -0.93 -8.61 18.92
C MET A 34 -1.86 -9.78 18.55
N ARG A 35 -2.30 -9.87 17.29
CA ARG A 35 -3.15 -10.98 16.82
C ARG A 35 -2.41 -12.32 16.86
N ALA A 36 -1.15 -12.36 16.44
CA ALA A 36 -0.33 -13.57 16.49
C ALA A 36 -0.19 -14.10 17.94
N ARG A 37 0.07 -13.20 18.91
CA ARG A 37 0.16 -13.58 20.34
C ARG A 37 -1.15 -14.08 20.93
N ILE A 38 -2.28 -13.55 20.47
CA ILE A 38 -3.61 -14.00 20.93
C ILE A 38 -3.95 -15.37 20.31
N GLN A 39 -3.60 -15.59 19.04
CA GLN A 39 -3.81 -16.87 18.35
C GLN A 39 -2.96 -18.01 18.94
N GLU A 40 -1.72 -17.77 19.38
CA GLU A 40 -0.92 -18.78 20.08
C GLU A 40 -1.58 -19.33 21.38
N GLN A 41 -2.49 -18.56 22.00
CA GLN A 41 -3.21 -18.96 23.22
C GLN A 41 -4.55 -19.66 22.96
N THR A 42 -5.09 -19.59 21.74
CA THR A 42 -6.38 -20.19 21.39
C THR A 42 -6.20 -21.13 20.20
N VAL A 43 -6.35 -22.44 20.43
CA VAL A 43 -6.30 -23.51 19.41
C VAL A 43 -7.48 -23.35 18.44
N VAL A 44 -7.40 -22.36 17.55
CA VAL A 44 -8.33 -22.13 16.45
C VAL A 44 -7.46 -21.90 15.23
N GLY A 45 -7.65 -22.74 14.21
CA GLY A 45 -6.80 -22.83 13.02
C GLY A 45 -6.59 -21.49 12.32
N GLU A 46 -5.44 -21.36 11.67
CA GLU A 46 -5.06 -20.21 10.85
C GLU A 46 -6.11 -19.95 9.76
N GLU A 47 -7.01 -18.99 9.98
CA GLU A 47 -7.57 -18.23 8.87
C GLU A 47 -6.56 -17.13 8.54
N THR A 48 -5.71 -17.38 7.55
CA THR A 48 -4.91 -16.34 6.91
C THR A 48 -5.89 -15.34 6.29
N GLN A 49 -6.13 -14.21 6.96
CA GLN A 49 -6.89 -13.10 6.40
C GLN A 49 -6.20 -12.62 5.13
N GLU A 50 -6.93 -12.61 4.02
CA GLU A 50 -6.42 -12.04 2.78
C GLU A 50 -6.04 -10.57 3.00
N PRO A 51 -4.91 -10.12 2.42
CA PRO A 51 -4.44 -8.74 2.59
C PRO A 51 -5.53 -7.77 2.13
N THR A 52 -6.04 -6.98 3.07
CA THR A 52 -7.17 -6.07 2.84
C THR A 52 -6.75 -4.83 2.05
N ASP A 53 -5.47 -4.49 2.08
CA ASP A 53 -4.90 -3.34 1.37
C ASP A 53 -3.42 -3.57 1.00
N PHE A 54 -2.83 -2.61 0.27
CA PHE A 54 -1.44 -2.69 -0.16
C PHE A 54 -0.44 -2.71 1.01
N ILE A 55 -0.74 -2.08 2.16
CA ILE A 55 0.15 -2.12 3.32
C ILE A 55 0.17 -3.54 3.87
N ASP A 56 -0.99 -4.17 3.98
CA ASP A 56 -1.10 -5.56 4.40
C ASP A 56 -0.37 -6.50 3.42
N LEU A 57 -0.55 -6.30 2.11
CA LEU A 57 0.17 -7.04 1.08
C LEU A 57 1.69 -6.92 1.21
N PHE A 58 2.22 -5.71 1.42
CA PHE A 58 3.65 -5.50 1.59
C PHE A 58 4.20 -6.07 2.91
N LEU A 59 3.37 -6.13 3.96
CA LEU A 59 3.73 -6.77 5.21
C LEU A 59 3.71 -8.30 5.11
N ASP A 60 2.86 -8.88 4.27
CA ASP A 60 2.87 -10.33 3.98
C ASP A 60 4.10 -10.71 3.15
N ALA A 61 4.45 -9.90 2.14
CA ALA A 61 5.71 -10.03 1.40
C ALA A 61 6.96 -9.86 2.30
N ARG A 62 6.82 -9.27 3.49
CA ARG A 62 7.86 -9.21 4.52
C ARG A 62 7.87 -10.46 5.42
N ALA A 63 6.73 -11.14 5.61
CA ALA A 63 6.55 -12.24 6.56
C ALA A 63 6.95 -13.62 6.02
N GLU A 64 7.21 -13.78 4.71
CA GLU A 64 7.76 -15.01 4.17
C GLU A 64 9.25 -15.20 4.55
N GLN A 65 9.48 -15.75 5.75
CA GLN A 65 10.50 -16.76 6.06
C GLN A 65 10.22 -17.33 7.45
N ASP A 66 9.50 -18.45 7.47
CA ASP A 66 9.68 -19.50 8.48
C ASP A 66 9.46 -20.89 7.82
N PHE A 67 9.94 -21.05 6.58
CA PHE A 67 10.02 -22.36 5.95
C PHE A 67 11.47 -22.77 5.69
N ASP A 68 11.73 -23.98 6.17
CA ASP A 68 12.97 -24.73 6.18
C ASP A 68 13.85 -24.58 4.93
N ASN A 69 15.16 -24.69 5.18
CA ASN A 69 16.14 -25.14 4.20
C ASN A 69 15.53 -26.27 3.34
N HIS A 70 15.38 -26.07 2.02
CA HIS A 70 15.42 -27.09 0.94
C HIS A 70 14.57 -26.68 -0.29
N ALA A 71 14.94 -25.61 -1.00
CA ALA A 71 14.67 -25.49 -2.44
C ALA A 71 15.62 -24.47 -3.07
N GLU A 72 16.75 -25.01 -3.49
CA GLU A 72 17.90 -24.32 -4.07
C GLU A 72 17.65 -24.01 -5.55
N PHE A 73 17.44 -22.73 -5.90
CA PHE A 73 17.63 -22.24 -7.28
C PHE A 73 18.87 -21.34 -7.34
N THR A 74 20.02 -22.01 -7.34
CA THR A 74 21.35 -21.39 -7.44
C THR A 74 21.62 -20.98 -8.88
N LYS A 75 21.34 -19.72 -9.23
CA LYS A 75 22.04 -19.03 -10.33
C LYS A 75 23.11 -18.14 -9.69
N MET A 76 24.35 -18.64 -9.66
CA MET A 76 25.56 -17.93 -9.21
C MET A 76 25.69 -17.60 -7.71
N GLY A 77 25.23 -18.48 -6.82
CA GLY A 77 25.75 -18.51 -5.43
C GLY A 77 25.45 -17.29 -4.55
N VAL A 78 24.46 -16.47 -4.91
CA VAL A 78 23.97 -15.39 -4.05
C VAL A 78 22.50 -15.66 -3.75
N HIS A 79 22.21 -16.16 -2.55
CA HIS A 79 20.86 -16.18 -2.00
C HIS A 79 20.45 -14.72 -1.72
N VAL A 80 19.57 -14.16 -2.56
CA VAL A 80 18.93 -12.87 -2.28
C VAL A 80 17.50 -13.14 -1.82
N THR A 81 17.33 -13.44 -0.53
CA THR A 81 16.03 -13.43 0.13
C THR A 81 15.73 -11.99 0.53
N LYS A 82 15.25 -11.17 -0.42
CA LYS A 82 14.99 -9.76 -0.17
C LYS A 82 13.58 -9.56 0.39
N GLN A 83 13.47 -9.59 1.72
CA GLN A 83 12.29 -9.10 2.42
C GLN A 83 12.24 -7.57 2.36
N LEU A 84 11.04 -7.00 2.25
CA LEU A 84 10.85 -5.56 2.31
C LEU A 84 11.12 -5.04 3.73
N THR A 85 12.03 -4.07 3.86
CA THR A 85 12.21 -3.35 5.12
C THR A 85 11.02 -2.42 5.39
N ARG A 86 10.83 -2.01 6.66
CA ARG A 86 9.81 -1.01 7.00
C ARG A 86 9.94 0.25 6.14
N GLU A 87 11.16 0.67 5.89
CA GLU A 87 11.49 1.84 5.06
C GLU A 87 11.12 1.60 3.60
N GLU A 88 11.37 0.40 3.06
CA GLU A 88 10.99 0.04 1.70
C GLU A 88 9.47 0.01 1.53
N ILE A 89 8.73 -0.55 2.51
CA ILE A 89 7.26 -0.53 2.49
C ILE A 89 6.73 0.90 2.48
N ALA A 90 7.24 1.76 3.38
CA ALA A 90 6.86 3.17 3.42
C ALA A 90 7.18 3.91 2.12
N ALA A 91 8.33 3.62 1.51
CA ALA A 91 8.73 4.19 0.23
C ALA A 91 7.80 3.73 -0.91
N GLN A 92 7.43 2.45 -0.96
CA GLN A 92 6.48 1.95 -1.97
C GLN A 92 5.11 2.61 -1.83
N CYS A 93 4.55 2.67 -0.61
CA CYS A 93 3.29 3.37 -0.37
C CYS A 93 3.33 4.83 -0.83
N PHE A 94 4.45 5.52 -0.59
CA PHE A 94 4.62 6.90 -1.04
C PHE A 94 4.69 7.02 -2.57
N ILE A 95 5.42 6.13 -3.24
CA ILE A 95 5.53 6.13 -4.71
C ILE A 95 4.15 5.91 -5.35
N PHE A 96 3.37 4.93 -4.87
CA PHE A 96 2.03 4.68 -5.38
C PHE A 96 1.09 5.86 -5.15
N LEU A 97 1.15 6.48 -3.98
CA LEU A 97 0.35 7.67 -3.68
C LEU A 97 0.71 8.83 -4.63
N LEU A 98 2.00 9.10 -4.83
CA LEU A 98 2.44 10.21 -5.68
C LEU A 98 2.10 9.97 -7.15
N ALA A 99 2.35 8.77 -7.66
CA ALA A 99 2.09 8.40 -9.05
C ALA A 99 0.58 8.46 -9.38
N GLY A 100 -0.27 8.02 -8.45
CA GLY A 100 -1.72 8.06 -8.60
C GLY A 100 -2.30 9.46 -8.38
N PHE A 101 -1.74 10.25 -7.46
CA PHE A 101 -2.32 11.54 -7.10
C PHE A 101 -2.35 12.53 -8.27
N ASP A 102 -1.20 12.83 -8.88
CA ASP A 102 -1.12 13.89 -9.89
C ASP A 102 -1.84 13.51 -11.18
N THR A 103 -1.67 12.25 -11.63
CA THR A 103 -2.30 11.77 -12.87
C THR A 103 -3.82 11.68 -12.75
N THR A 104 -4.34 11.06 -11.67
CA THR A 104 -5.78 10.92 -11.47
C THR A 104 -6.44 12.26 -11.14
N ALA A 105 -5.82 13.11 -10.31
CA ALA A 105 -6.38 14.44 -10.01
C ALA A 105 -6.50 15.31 -11.27
N ASN A 106 -5.47 15.34 -12.11
CA ASN A 106 -5.53 16.07 -13.37
C ASN A 106 -6.59 15.47 -14.31
N SER A 107 -6.67 14.15 -14.43
CA SER A 107 -7.66 13.48 -15.26
C SER A 107 -9.09 13.80 -14.82
N LEU A 108 -9.37 13.74 -13.52
CA LEU A 108 -10.67 14.10 -12.95
C LEU A 108 -10.99 15.58 -13.19
N ALA A 109 -10.03 16.48 -12.99
CA ALA A 109 -10.22 17.91 -13.25
C ALA A 109 -10.60 18.17 -14.72
N TYR A 110 -9.93 17.51 -15.67
CA TYR A 110 -10.26 17.60 -17.09
C TYR A 110 -11.63 17.01 -17.41
N ILE A 111 -11.96 15.84 -16.87
CA ILE A 111 -13.27 15.20 -17.08
C ILE A 111 -14.38 16.13 -16.55
N THR A 112 -14.27 16.62 -15.31
CA THR A 112 -15.25 17.54 -14.73
C THR A 112 -15.37 18.83 -15.55
N HIS A 113 -14.26 19.37 -16.05
CA HIS A 113 -14.27 20.56 -16.90
C HIS A 113 -15.01 20.31 -18.23
N LEU A 114 -14.77 19.16 -18.86
CA LEU A 114 -15.42 18.78 -20.11
C LEU A 114 -16.91 18.53 -19.89
N LEU A 115 -17.31 17.84 -18.82
CA LEU A 115 -18.71 17.60 -18.50
C LEU A 115 -19.46 18.93 -18.26
N ALA A 116 -18.87 19.84 -17.48
CA ALA A 116 -19.48 21.14 -17.20
C ALA A 116 -19.67 22.01 -18.46
N LYS A 117 -18.84 21.80 -19.50
CA LYS A 117 -18.97 22.48 -20.80
C LYS A 117 -19.92 21.78 -21.78
N ASN A 118 -20.28 20.53 -21.55
CA ASN A 118 -21.11 19.70 -22.42
C ASN A 118 -22.28 19.11 -21.61
N PRO A 119 -23.26 19.92 -21.21
CA PRO A 119 -24.33 19.54 -20.29
C PRO A 119 -25.20 18.39 -20.81
N GLU A 120 -25.34 18.24 -22.13
CA GLU A 120 -26.02 17.11 -22.76
C GLU A 120 -25.28 15.79 -22.52
N ILE A 121 -23.94 15.78 -22.62
CA ILE A 121 -23.12 14.59 -22.32
C ILE A 121 -23.18 14.29 -20.83
N GLN A 122 -23.09 15.32 -19.98
CA GLN A 122 -23.21 15.15 -18.53
C GLN A 122 -24.54 14.52 -18.13
N ARG A 123 -25.64 14.95 -18.73
CA ARG A 123 -26.97 14.38 -18.48
C ARG A 123 -27.05 12.92 -18.93
N ASN A 124 -26.57 12.60 -20.12
CA ASN A 124 -26.55 11.22 -20.61
C ASN A 124 -25.73 10.30 -19.69
N LEU A 125 -24.55 10.76 -19.23
CA LEU A 125 -23.71 10.02 -18.28
C LEU A 125 -24.43 9.78 -16.95
N GLN A 126 -25.17 10.76 -16.44
CA GLN A 126 -25.97 10.61 -15.21
C GLN A 126 -27.11 9.61 -15.42
N GLU A 127 -27.87 9.72 -16.52
CA GLU A 127 -28.94 8.78 -16.86
C GLU A 127 -28.40 7.32 -16.96
N GLU A 128 -27.21 7.14 -17.52
CA GLU A 128 -26.54 5.82 -17.55
C GLU A 128 -26.22 5.31 -16.15
N ILE A 129 -25.65 6.14 -15.26
CA ILE A 129 -25.33 5.74 -13.88
C ILE A 129 -26.61 5.38 -13.12
N ASP A 130 -27.62 6.24 -13.16
CA ASP A 130 -28.90 6.04 -12.47
C ASP A 130 -29.56 4.73 -12.95
N GLN A 131 -29.52 4.42 -14.25
CA GLN A 131 -30.07 3.18 -14.79
C GLN A 131 -29.42 1.91 -14.21
N TYR A 132 -28.12 1.92 -13.93
CA TYR A 132 -27.39 0.74 -13.44
C TYR A 132 -27.27 0.71 -11.91
N CYS A 133 -27.26 1.86 -11.25
CA CYS A 133 -27.03 1.98 -9.81
C CYS A 133 -28.32 2.12 -8.99
N ASP A 134 -29.43 2.64 -9.55
CA ASP A 134 -30.71 2.78 -8.84
C ASP A 134 -31.63 1.54 -8.99
N LEU A 135 -31.08 0.39 -9.37
CA LEU A 135 -31.74 -0.92 -9.27
C LEU A 135 -31.52 -1.55 -7.88
N GLU A 136 -32.05 -0.92 -6.83
CA GLU A 136 -32.29 -1.54 -5.52
C GLU A 136 -33.77 -1.44 -5.12
#